data_AF-A0A6G9AWT3-F1
#
_entry.id   AF-A0A6G9AWT3-F1
#
_cell.length_a   1.000
_cell.length_b   1.000
_cell.length_c   1.000
_cell.angle_alpha   90.00
_cell.angle_beta   90.00
_cell.angle_gamma   90.00
#
_symmetry.space_group_name_H-M   'P 1'
#
loop_
_entity.id
_entity.type
_entity.pdbx_description
1 polymer ?
#
loop_
_entity_poly.entity_id
_entity_poly.type
_entity_poly.pdbx_seq_one_letter_code
_entity_poly.pdbx_strand_id
1 'polypeptide(L)'
;MDEKDKKIEDLEGALADKAGQLTAALSAKTDLEKDLVASKAFNLELKTQVDAQAKTILANDKELSDAADIVVDLKKKLAEKPVAEEKPAFPVLKLGKDKFELLEPAFNYRGVIVDQAALEADSDLLKELIVEGVSFLRKVK
;
A
#
# COMPACT_ATOMS: atom_id res chain seq x y z
N MET A 1 -40.53 -79.69 24.92
CA MET A 1 -40.35 -78.30 25.34
C MET A 1 -41.73 -77.78 25.66
N ASP A 2 -41.95 -77.34 26.89
CA ASP A 2 -43.27 -76.85 27.31
C ASP A 2 -43.47 -75.38 26.87
N GLU A 3 -44.71 -74.91 26.91
CA GLU A 3 -45.07 -73.56 26.43
C GLU A 3 -44.38 -72.43 27.21
N LYS A 4 -43.95 -72.73 28.45
CA LYS A 4 -43.23 -71.79 29.30
C LYS A 4 -41.79 -71.64 28.85
N ASP A 5 -41.10 -72.74 28.55
CA ASP A 5 -39.72 -72.73 28.04
C ASP A 5 -39.61 -71.88 26.77
N LYS A 6 -40.54 -72.07 25.81
CA LYS A 6 -40.55 -71.30 24.57
C LYS A 6 -40.74 -69.80 24.82
N LYS A 7 -41.62 -69.44 25.75
CA LYS A 7 -41.87 -68.04 26.11
C LYS A 7 -40.68 -67.39 26.81
N ILE A 8 -39.91 -68.16 27.57
CA ILE A 8 -38.66 -67.69 28.18
C ILE A 8 -37.63 -67.41 27.08
N GLU A 9 -37.43 -68.34 26.15
CA GLU A 9 -36.50 -68.16 25.02
C GLU A 9 -36.86 -66.93 24.17
N ASP A 10 -38.14 -66.74 23.84
CA ASP A 10 -38.62 -65.55 23.11
C ASP A 10 -38.34 -64.24 23.87
N LEU A 11 -38.50 -64.25 25.21
CA LEU A 11 -38.22 -63.08 26.05
C LEU A 11 -36.72 -62.80 26.16
N GLU A 12 -35.88 -63.83 26.26
CA GLU A 12 -34.42 -63.71 26.29
C GLU A 12 -33.89 -63.14 24.99
N GLY A 13 -34.40 -63.62 23.85
CA GLY A 13 -34.08 -63.07 22.52
C GLY A 13 -34.47 -61.59 22.41
N ALA A 14 -35.71 -61.24 22.77
CA ALA A 14 -36.16 -59.85 22.74
C ALA A 14 -35.36 -58.93 23.68
N LEU A 15 -34.92 -59.44 24.84
CA LEU A 15 -34.08 -58.69 25.77
C LEU A 15 -32.67 -58.46 25.19
N ALA A 16 -32.08 -59.48 24.56
CA ALA A 16 -30.78 -59.37 23.89
C ALA A 16 -30.83 -58.35 22.74
N ASP A 17 -31.87 -58.40 21.92
CA ASP A 17 -32.07 -57.44 20.81
C ASP A 17 -32.20 -56.01 21.33
N LYS A 18 -32.99 -55.78 22.38
CA LYS A 18 -33.11 -54.46 23.01
C LYS A 18 -31.81 -53.99 23.63
N ALA A 19 -31.03 -54.88 24.26
CA ALA A 19 -29.72 -54.54 24.80
C ALA A 19 -28.77 -54.10 23.68
N GLY A 20 -28.76 -54.82 22.55
CA GLY A 20 -27.98 -54.45 21.36
C GLY A 20 -28.38 -53.08 20.79
N GLN A 21 -29.67 -52.81 20.67
CA GLN A 21 -30.19 -51.50 20.24
C GLN A 21 -29.79 -50.37 21.19
N LEU A 22 -29.85 -50.60 22.50
CA LEU A 22 -29.45 -49.61 23.50
C LEU A 22 -27.95 -49.30 23.41
N THR A 23 -27.11 -50.32 23.28
CA THR A 23 -25.66 -50.14 23.10
C THR A 23 -25.35 -49.34 21.83
N ALA A 24 -26.01 -49.64 20.71
CA ALA A 24 -25.85 -48.89 19.46
C ALA A 24 -26.29 -47.43 19.62
N ALA A 25 -27.43 -47.19 20.27
CA ALA A 25 -27.94 -45.85 20.51
C ALA A 25 -27.01 -45.03 21.44
N LEU A 26 -26.43 -45.65 22.46
CA LEU A 26 -25.46 -45.00 23.34
C LEU A 26 -24.18 -44.62 22.58
N SER A 27 -23.67 -45.51 21.73
CA SER A 27 -22.50 -45.20 20.89
C SER A 27 -22.78 -44.02 19.97
N ALA A 28 -23.92 -44.05 19.26
CA ALA A 28 -24.31 -42.96 18.36
C ALA A 28 -24.48 -41.63 19.11
N LYS A 29 -25.06 -41.65 20.32
CA LYS A 29 -25.16 -40.46 21.17
C LYS A 29 -23.79 -39.91 21.53
N THR A 30 -22.85 -40.76 21.92
CA THR A 30 -21.49 -40.34 22.25
C THR A 30 -20.77 -39.73 21.05
N ASP A 31 -20.95 -40.26 19.85
CA ASP A 31 -20.33 -39.70 18.64
C ASP A 31 -20.96 -38.35 18.26
N LEU A 32 -22.28 -38.21 18.36
CA LEU A 32 -22.96 -36.91 18.17
C LEU A 32 -22.52 -35.87 19.20
N GLU A 33 -22.26 -36.26 20.44
CA GLU A 33 -21.73 -35.36 21.47
C GLU A 33 -20.32 -34.87 21.12
N LYS A 34 -19.46 -35.73 20.58
CA LYS A 34 -18.11 -35.33 20.10
C LYS A 34 -18.22 -34.36 18.93
N ASP A 35 -19.06 -34.66 17.94
CA ASP A 35 -19.27 -33.81 16.76
C ASP A 35 -19.82 -32.44 17.16
N LEU A 36 -20.73 -32.39 18.14
CA LEU A 36 -21.26 -31.14 18.67
C LEU A 36 -20.17 -30.30 19.35
N VAL A 37 -19.29 -30.93 20.13
CA VAL A 37 -18.16 -30.23 20.77
C VAL A 37 -17.20 -29.67 19.71
N ALA A 38 -16.84 -30.47 18.71
CA ALA A 38 -15.97 -30.04 17.62
C ALA A 38 -16.59 -28.87 16.82
N SER A 39 -17.88 -28.97 16.49
CA SER A 39 -18.62 -27.92 15.78
C SER A 39 -18.70 -26.62 16.58
N LYS A 40 -18.89 -26.70 17.90
CA LYS A 40 -18.88 -25.51 18.77
C LYS A 40 -17.51 -24.83 18.80
N ALA A 41 -16.44 -25.61 18.90
CA ALA A 41 -15.07 -25.08 18.87
C ALA A 41 -14.78 -24.40 17.53
N PHE A 42 -15.12 -25.03 16.41
CA PHE A 42 -14.96 -24.48 15.06
C PHE A 42 -15.76 -23.17 14.87
N ASN A 43 -17.01 -23.12 15.33
CA ASN A 43 -17.82 -21.91 15.28
C ASN A 43 -17.23 -20.76 16.11
N LEU A 44 -16.66 -21.06 17.28
CA LEU A 44 -16.01 -20.05 18.12
C LEU A 44 -14.75 -19.48 17.45
N GLU A 45 -13.96 -20.34 16.81
CA GLU A 45 -12.79 -19.93 16.06
C GLU A 45 -13.17 -19.05 14.87
N LEU A 46 -14.15 -19.47 14.06
CA LEU A 46 -14.69 -18.67 12.96
C LEU A 46 -15.18 -17.30 13.44
N LYS A 47 -15.93 -17.25 14.55
CA LYS A 47 -16.41 -15.99 15.12
C LYS A 47 -15.25 -15.06 15.49
N THR A 48 -14.20 -15.61 16.07
CA THR A 48 -13.00 -14.85 16.45
C THR A 48 -12.28 -14.31 15.21
N GLN A 49 -12.17 -15.11 14.14
CA GLN A 49 -11.59 -14.67 12.88
C GLN A 49 -12.41 -13.55 12.22
N VAL A 50 -13.74 -13.67 12.22
CA VAL A 50 -14.65 -12.63 11.70
C VAL A 50 -14.50 -11.33 12.49
N ASP A 51 -14.48 -11.40 13.82
CA ASP A 51 -14.32 -10.22 14.67
C ASP A 51 -12.96 -9.53 14.44
N ALA A 52 -11.90 -10.31 14.22
CA ALA A 52 -10.58 -9.77 13.88
C ALA A 52 -10.58 -9.08 12.51
N GLN A 53 -11.15 -9.72 11.49
CA GLN A 53 -11.26 -9.15 10.14
C GLN A 53 -12.11 -7.87 10.13
N ALA A 54 -13.22 -7.84 10.87
CA ALA A 54 -14.06 -6.65 10.99
C ALA A 54 -13.30 -5.45 11.58
N LYS A 55 -12.45 -5.69 12.60
CA LYS A 55 -11.58 -4.64 13.15
C LYS A 55 -10.57 -4.12 12.14
N THR A 56 -9.96 -5.03 11.36
CA THR A 56 -9.02 -4.64 10.29
C THR A 56 -9.70 -3.81 9.22
N ILE A 57 -10.91 -4.19 8.79
CA ILE A 57 -11.69 -3.42 7.81
C ILE A 57 -11.97 -2.01 8.33
N LEU A 58 -12.45 -1.88 9.56
CA LEU A 58 -12.71 -0.57 10.17
C LEU A 58 -11.45 0.30 10.29
N ALA A 59 -10.31 -0.31 10.61
CA ALA A 59 -9.03 0.40 10.64
C ALA A 59 -8.62 0.88 9.25
N ASN A 60 -8.72 0.01 8.23
CA ASN A 60 -8.40 0.34 6.85
C ASN A 60 -9.32 1.45 6.29
N ASP A 61 -10.62 1.40 6.60
CA ASP A 61 -11.58 2.44 6.19
C ASP A 61 -11.22 3.80 6.78
N LYS A 62 -10.76 3.82 8.04
CA LYS A 62 -10.26 5.04 8.69
C LYS A 62 -9.00 5.56 8.01
N GLU A 63 -8.01 4.69 7.77
CA GLU A 63 -6.77 5.06 7.08
C GLU A 63 -7.04 5.60 5.67
N LEU A 64 -7.98 4.99 4.95
CA LEU A 64 -8.38 5.44 3.61
C LEU A 64 -9.04 6.83 3.66
N SER A 65 -9.90 7.09 4.65
CA SER A 65 -10.49 8.41 4.85
C SER A 65 -9.44 9.47 5.15
N ASP A 66 -8.53 9.19 6.08
CA ASP A 66 -7.45 10.12 6.46
C ASP A 66 -6.52 10.40 5.24
N ALA A 67 -6.22 9.37 4.43
CA ALA A 67 -5.46 9.53 3.20
C ALA A 67 -6.20 10.36 2.13
N ALA A 68 -7.52 10.19 2.01
CA ALA A 68 -8.34 10.98 1.09
C ALA A 68 -8.31 12.47 1.46
N ASP A 69 -8.40 12.80 2.75
CA ASP A 69 -8.31 14.18 3.24
C ASP A 69 -6.94 14.79 2.93
N ILE A 70 -5.84 14.04 3.14
CA ILE A 70 -4.48 14.47 2.77
C ILE A 70 -4.39 14.75 1.26
N VAL A 71 -4.96 13.90 0.42
CA VAL A 71 -4.96 14.11 -1.04
C VAL A 71 -5.73 15.37 -1.41
N VAL A 72 -6.87 15.64 -0.78
CA VAL A 72 -7.64 16.88 -0.99
C VAL A 72 -6.81 18.10 -0.61
N ASP A 73 -6.16 18.07 0.56
CA ASP A 73 -5.30 19.14 1.04
C ASP A 73 -4.10 19.40 0.12
N LEU A 74 -3.44 18.34 -0.35
CA LEU A 74 -2.32 18.45 -1.28
C LEU A 74 -2.76 19.02 -2.64
N LYS A 75 -3.93 18.61 -3.15
CA LYS A 75 -4.50 19.17 -4.38
C LYS A 75 -4.78 20.67 -4.22
N LYS A 76 -5.34 21.07 -3.08
CA LYS A 76 -5.57 22.49 -2.76
C LYS A 76 -4.26 23.27 -2.71
N LYS A 77 -3.25 22.77 -1.99
CA LYS A 77 -1.91 23.39 -1.93
C LYS A 77 -1.25 23.48 -3.31
N LEU A 78 -1.46 22.49 -4.18
CA LEU A 78 -0.91 22.52 -5.54
C LEU A 78 -1.61 23.58 -6.40
N ALA A 79 -2.93 23.73 -6.28
CA ALA A 79 -3.70 24.75 -6.99
C ALA A 79 -3.42 26.17 -6.47
N GLU A 80 -3.17 26.33 -5.17
CA GLU A 80 -2.80 27.59 -4.54
C GLU A 80 -1.32 27.94 -4.72
N LYS A 81 -0.49 26.97 -5.12
CA LYS A 81 0.90 27.25 -5.47
C LYS A 81 0.85 28.17 -6.69
N PRO A 82 1.31 29.43 -6.56
CA PRO A 82 1.35 30.31 -7.71
C PRO A 82 2.16 29.59 -8.77
N VAL A 83 1.55 29.39 -9.93
CA VAL A 83 2.27 29.15 -11.17
C VAL A 83 3.04 30.46 -11.39
N ALA A 84 4.17 30.58 -10.71
CA ALA A 84 5.17 31.56 -11.06
C ALA A 84 5.73 31.09 -12.41
N GLU A 85 4.98 31.38 -13.48
CA GLU A 85 5.52 31.67 -14.80
C GLU A 85 6.31 32.99 -14.74
N GLU A 86 7.15 33.17 -13.73
CA GLU A 86 8.34 33.97 -13.88
C GLU A 86 9.47 32.95 -13.96
N LYS A 87 9.63 32.41 -15.16
CA LYS A 87 10.90 31.83 -15.59
C LYS A 87 11.98 32.77 -15.04
N PRO A 88 12.88 32.34 -14.13
CA PRO A 88 13.90 33.24 -13.60
C PRO A 88 14.58 33.85 -14.83
N ALA A 89 14.48 35.17 -14.96
CA ALA A 89 15.03 35.87 -16.10
C ALA A 89 16.54 35.73 -16.01
N PHE A 90 17.06 34.68 -16.66
CA PHE A 90 18.50 34.46 -16.76
C PHE A 90 19.12 35.68 -17.43
N PRO A 91 20.20 36.24 -16.87
CA PRO A 91 20.87 37.38 -17.49
C PRO A 91 21.26 37.07 -18.93
N VAL A 92 21.00 38.01 -19.83
CA VAL A 92 21.25 37.84 -21.27
C VAL A 92 22.50 38.58 -21.68
N LEU A 93 23.54 37.83 -22.01
CA LEU A 93 24.81 38.28 -22.57
C LEU A 93 24.71 38.39 -24.09
N LYS A 94 25.38 39.38 -24.68
CA LYS A 94 25.41 39.60 -26.14
C LYS A 94 26.81 39.41 -26.68
N LEU A 95 26.94 38.60 -27.72
CA LEU A 95 28.18 38.45 -28.47
C LEU A 95 27.89 38.67 -29.95
N GLY A 96 28.15 39.89 -30.44
CA GLY A 96 27.78 40.29 -31.79
C GLY A 96 26.26 40.26 -32.00
N LYS A 97 25.78 39.37 -32.87
CA LYS A 97 24.34 39.18 -33.14
C LYS A 97 23.69 38.09 -32.27
N ASP A 98 24.51 37.28 -31.59
CA ASP A 98 24.03 36.17 -30.79
C ASP A 98 23.75 36.62 -29.34
N LYS A 99 22.77 35.96 -28.72
CA LYS A 99 22.37 36.18 -27.33
C LYS A 99 22.52 34.88 -26.55
N PHE A 100 23.00 34.98 -25.33
CA PHE A 100 23.22 33.83 -24.44
C PHE A 100 22.64 34.12 -23.06
N GLU A 101 21.87 33.19 -22.53
CA GLU A 101 21.41 33.20 -21.14
C GLU A 101 22.47 32.58 -20.24
N LEU A 102 22.83 33.28 -19.18
CA LEU A 102 23.67 32.77 -18.11
C LEU A 102 22.81 32.02 -17.09
N LEU A 103 22.96 30.70 -17.03
CA LEU A 103 22.13 29.82 -16.21
C LEU A 103 22.52 29.84 -14.73
N GLU A 104 23.75 30.23 -14.44
CA GLU A 104 24.32 30.27 -13.08
C GLU A 104 24.84 31.69 -12.78
N PRO A 105 24.47 32.33 -11.66
CA PRO A 105 24.87 33.71 -11.35
C PRO A 105 26.39 33.95 -11.32
N ALA A 106 27.16 32.93 -10.90
CA ALA A 106 28.62 32.91 -10.95
C ALA A 106 29.11 31.47 -10.96
N PHE A 107 30.23 31.21 -11.63
CA PHE A 107 30.85 29.88 -11.74
C PHE A 107 32.37 29.99 -11.66
N ASN A 108 33.06 28.89 -11.32
CA ASN A 108 34.52 28.85 -11.34
C ASN A 108 35.00 28.44 -12.74
N TYR A 109 35.85 29.25 -13.34
CA TYR A 109 36.52 28.95 -14.59
C TYR A 109 38.03 29.16 -14.43
N ARG A 110 38.79 28.08 -14.61
CA ARG A 110 40.26 28.06 -14.48
C ARG A 110 40.77 28.69 -13.17
N GLY A 111 40.05 28.46 -12.07
CA GLY A 111 40.42 28.96 -10.74
C GLY A 111 39.93 30.37 -10.41
N VAL A 112 39.23 31.04 -11.35
CA VAL A 112 38.68 32.39 -11.16
C VAL A 112 37.15 32.30 -11.10
N ILE A 113 36.54 33.07 -10.19
CA ILE A 113 35.08 33.21 -10.16
C ILE A 113 34.68 34.18 -11.27
N VAL A 114 33.85 33.70 -12.20
CA VAL A 114 33.32 34.45 -13.33
C VAL A 114 31.82 34.66 -13.10
N ASP A 115 31.39 35.90 -13.15
CA ASP A 115 29.99 36.32 -13.05
C ASP A 115 29.55 37.07 -14.32
N GLN A 116 28.30 37.55 -14.35
CA GLN A 116 27.77 38.31 -15.48
C GLN A 116 28.65 39.53 -15.82
N ALA A 117 29.10 40.30 -14.81
CA ALA A 117 29.84 41.52 -15.02
C ALA A 117 31.22 41.23 -15.66
N ALA A 118 31.87 40.15 -15.26
CA ALA A 118 33.11 39.67 -15.87
C ALA A 118 32.91 39.31 -17.35
N LEU A 119 31.81 38.64 -17.70
CA LEU A 119 31.50 38.26 -19.08
C LEU A 119 31.07 39.43 -19.96
N GLU A 120 30.46 40.47 -19.38
CA GLU A 120 30.14 41.71 -20.08
C GLU A 120 31.38 42.58 -20.31
N ALA A 121 32.34 42.56 -19.37
CA ALA A 121 33.60 43.28 -19.47
C ALA A 121 34.61 42.61 -20.42
N ASP A 122 34.57 41.27 -20.53
CA ASP A 122 35.51 40.48 -21.32
C ASP A 122 34.79 39.64 -22.40
N SER A 123 34.67 40.24 -23.59
CA SER A 123 34.04 39.58 -24.73
C SER A 123 34.85 38.40 -25.31
N ASP A 124 36.15 38.32 -25.02
CA ASP A 124 36.99 37.23 -25.49
C ASP A 124 36.84 36.01 -24.57
N LEU A 125 36.72 36.22 -23.26
CA LEU A 125 36.32 35.19 -22.32
C LEU A 125 34.94 34.60 -22.67
N LEU A 126 33.95 35.44 -23.00
CA LEU A 126 32.64 34.95 -23.44
C LEU A 126 32.73 34.09 -24.71
N LYS A 127 33.53 34.50 -25.70
CA LYS A 127 33.79 33.69 -26.92
C LYS A 127 34.42 32.35 -26.57
N GLU A 128 35.44 32.35 -25.73
CA GLU A 128 36.16 31.15 -25.30
C GLU A 128 35.19 30.14 -24.67
N LEU A 129 34.37 30.60 -23.72
CA LEU A 129 33.38 29.77 -23.04
C LEU A 129 32.33 29.18 -23.99
N ILE A 130 31.91 29.95 -25.00
CA ILE A 130 30.99 29.46 -26.04
C ILE A 130 31.66 28.39 -26.91
N VAL A 131 32.93 28.59 -27.29
CA VAL A 131 33.69 27.61 -28.08
C VAL A 131 33.95 26.33 -27.29
N GLU A 132 34.21 26.44 -25.98
CA GLU A 132 34.38 25.30 -25.08
C GLU A 132 33.06 24.58 -24.75
N GLY A 133 31.91 25.17 -25.07
CA GLY A 133 30.60 24.52 -24.91
C GLY A 133 30.18 24.34 -23.45
N VAL A 134 30.53 25.29 -22.59
CA VAL A 134 30.22 25.24 -21.16
C VAL A 134 28.71 25.17 -20.87
N SER A 135 28.33 24.41 -19.85
CA SER A 135 26.91 24.09 -19.55
C SER A 135 26.11 25.25 -18.97
N PHE A 136 26.78 26.29 -18.47
CA PHE A 136 26.14 27.44 -17.83
C PHE A 136 25.77 28.57 -18.81
N LEU A 137 26.04 28.40 -20.12
CA LEU A 137 25.60 29.33 -21.17
C LEU A 137 24.63 28.65 -22.12
N ARG A 138 23.47 29.25 -22.35
CA ARG A 138 22.47 28.78 -23.31
C ARG A 138 22.23 29.80 -24.41
N LYS A 139 22.45 29.43 -25.67
CA LYS A 139 22.10 30.29 -26.80
C LYS A 139 20.58 30.52 -26.86
N VAL A 140 20.18 31.78 -26.89
CA VAL A 140 18.79 32.20 -27.11
C VAL A 140 18.55 32.26 -28.62
N LYS A 141 17.49 31.62 -29.09
CA LYS A 141 17.08 31.65 -30.50
C LYS A 141 16.43 32.97 -30.87
#